data_AF-A0A7J4G017-F1
#
_entry.id   AF-A0A7J4G017-F1
#
_cell.length_a   1.000
_cell.length_b   1.000
_cell.length_c   1.000
_cell.angle_alpha   90.00
_cell.angle_beta   90.00
_cell.angle_gamma   90.00
#
_symmetry.space_group_name_H-M   'P 1'
#
loop_
_entity.id
_entity.type
_entity.pdbx_description
1 polymer ?
#
loop_
_entity_poly.entity_id
_entity_poly.type
_entity_poly.pdbx_seq_one_letter_code
_entity_poly.pdbx_strand_id
1 'polypeptide(L)'
;MGFTEIMFLLIFFLILFGPDKLPGIARTLGKYYAELNRYRKALEEEFRKGLEEGGEALDFTGEAPKNIRPVRRVRRNVENGGNDSVNGDGE
;
A
#
# COMPACT_ATOMS: atom_id res chain seq x y z
N MET A 1 -20.75 -15.91 -17.18
CA MET A 1 -20.18 -16.04 -15.83
C MET A 1 -20.79 -14.96 -14.95
N GLY A 2 -22.01 -15.22 -14.47
CA GLY A 2 -22.75 -14.33 -13.58
C GLY A 2 -22.78 -14.86 -12.14
N PHE A 3 -23.43 -14.09 -11.26
CA PHE A 3 -23.64 -14.45 -9.85
C PHE A 3 -24.24 -15.85 -9.68
N THR A 4 -25.14 -16.25 -10.58
CA THR A 4 -25.79 -17.56 -10.58
C THR A 4 -24.80 -18.71 -10.77
N GLU A 5 -23.82 -18.61 -11.68
CA GLU A 5 -22.80 -19.66 -11.86
C GLU A 5 -21.94 -19.83 -10.61
N ILE A 6 -21.57 -18.72 -9.96
CA ILE A 6 -20.78 -18.75 -8.72
C ILE A 6 -21.59 -19.41 -7.60
N MET A 7 -22.89 -19.09 -7.48
CA MET A 7 -23.78 -19.74 -6.53
C MET A 7 -23.91 -21.25 -6.78
N PHE A 8 -24.03 -21.67 -8.04
CA PHE A 8 -24.11 -23.08 -8.39
C PHE A 8 -22.83 -23.84 -7.99
N LEU A 9 -21.65 -23.27 -8.28
CA LEU A 9 -20.38 -23.86 -7.87
C LEU A 9 -20.23 -23.90 -6.34
N LEU A 10 -20.65 -22.86 -5.63
CA LEU A 10 -20.61 -22.85 -4.17
C LEU A 10 -21.46 -23.99 -3.60
N ILE A 11 -22.68 -24.18 -4.10
CA ILE A 11 -23.58 -25.27 -3.68
C ILE A 11 -22.96 -26.62 -4.03
N PHE A 12 -22.37 -26.77 -5.21
CA PHE A 12 -21.67 -28.00 -5.62
C PHE A 12 -20.52 -28.34 -4.66
N PHE A 13 -19.68 -27.36 -4.31
CA PHE A 13 -18.61 -27.55 -3.32
C PHE A 13 -19.15 -27.86 -1.92
N LEU A 14 -20.29 -27.27 -1.55
CA LEU A 14 -20.97 -27.54 -0.29
C LEU A 14 -21.48 -28.99 -0.20
N ILE A 15 -21.98 -29.53 -1.31
CA ILE A 15 -22.42 -30.94 -1.37
C ILE A 15 -21.20 -31.88 -1.37
N LEU A 16 -20.14 -31.54 -2.11
CA LEU A 16 -18.96 -32.39 -2.23
C LEU A 16 -18.16 -32.46 -0.93
N PHE A 17 -17.96 -31.33 -0.25
CA PHE A 17 -17.11 -31.22 0.93
C PHE A 17 -17.87 -30.99 2.24
N GLY A 18 -19.12 -30.55 2.18
CA GLY A 18 -19.94 -30.20 3.34
C GLY A 18 -19.84 -28.72 3.76
N PRO A 19 -20.92 -28.14 4.31
CA PRO A 19 -20.96 -26.75 4.78
C PRO A 19 -20.05 -26.48 5.97
N ASP A 20 -19.68 -27.51 6.73
CA ASP A 20 -18.81 -27.37 7.90
C ASP A 20 -17.33 -27.34 7.54
N LYS A 21 -16.95 -27.92 6.39
CA LYS A 21 -15.54 -28.01 5.96
C LYS A 21 -15.06 -26.76 5.25
N LEU A 22 -15.88 -26.18 4.37
CA LEU A 22 -15.57 -24.94 3.64
C LEU A 22 -15.13 -23.78 4.56
N PRO A 23 -15.86 -23.39 5.62
CA PRO A 23 -15.45 -22.31 6.51
C PRO A 23 -14.20 -22.67 7.32
N GLY A 24 -14.00 -23.95 7.64
CA GLY A 24 -12.78 -24.44 8.28
C GLY A 24 -11.54 -24.19 7.41
N ILE A 25 -11.60 -24.59 6.13
CA ILE A 25 -10.53 -24.40 5.16
C ILE A 25 -10.25 -22.91 4.92
N ALA A 26 -11.31 -22.11 4.73
CA ALA A 26 -11.18 -20.67 4.54
C ALA A 26 -10.52 -19.96 5.73
N ARG A 27 -10.85 -20.35 6.97
CA ARG A 27 -10.21 -19.80 8.18
C ARG A 27 -8.73 -20.14 8.24
N THR A 28 -8.35 -21.37 7.92
CA THR A 28 -6.95 -21.81 7.94
C THR A 28 -6.15 -21.12 6.85
N LEU A 29 -6.65 -21.09 5.61
CA LEU A 29 -6.04 -20.35 4.51
C LEU A 29 -5.94 -18.85 4.80
N GLY A 30 -6.97 -18.27 5.42
CA GLY A 30 -6.98 -16.87 5.82
C GLY A 30 -5.90 -16.54 6.87
N LYS A 31 -5.68 -17.44 7.84
CA LYS A 31 -4.57 -17.31 8.80
C LYS A 31 -3.21 -17.37 8.11
N TYR A 32 -3.03 -18.34 7.21
CA TYR A 32 -1.80 -18.49 6.43
C TYR A 32 -1.53 -17.26 5.54
N TYR A 33 -2.56 -16.77 4.85
CA TYR A 33 -2.45 -15.55 4.05
C TYR A 33 -2.13 -14.33 4.92
N ALA A 34 -2.72 -14.22 6.11
CA ALA A 34 -2.42 -13.13 7.04
C ALA A 34 -0.97 -13.19 7.54
N GLU A 35 -0.43 -14.38 7.80
CA GLU A 35 0.99 -14.58 8.14
C GLU A 35 1.91 -14.21 6.98
N LEU A 36 1.64 -14.71 5.77
CA LEU A 36 2.38 -14.34 4.57
C LEU A 36 2.34 -12.83 4.32
N ASN A 37 1.20 -12.17 4.51
CA ASN A 37 1.08 -10.72 4.34
C ASN A 37 1.91 -9.95 5.37
N ARG A 38 1.99 -10.43 6.62
CA ARG A 38 2.87 -9.83 7.64
C ARG A 38 4.34 -9.96 7.26
N TYR A 39 4.78 -11.13 6.80
CA TYR A 39 6.15 -11.34 6.34
C TYR A 39 6.48 -10.52 5.09
N ARG A 40 5.56 -10.45 4.13
CA ARG A 40 5.71 -9.59 2.94
C ARG A 40 5.90 -8.13 3.32
N LYS A 41 5.14 -7.61 4.29
CA LYS A 41 5.29 -6.22 4.77
C LYS A 41 6.63 -5.96 5.45
N ALA A 42 7.09 -6.88 6.29
CA ALA A 42 8.40 -6.77 6.93
C ALA A 42 9.53 -6.75 5.88
N LEU A 43 9.45 -7.66 4.90
CA LEU A 43 10.37 -7.70 3.76
C LEU A 43 10.28 -6.42 2.93
N GLU A 44 9.10 -5.90 2.64
CA GLU A 44 8.93 -4.65 1.89
C GLU A 44 9.54 -3.45 2.63
N GLU A 45 9.44 -3.39 3.97
CA GLU A 45 10.09 -2.34 4.76
C GLU A 45 11.62 -2.46 4.74
N GLU A 46 12.16 -3.67 4.85
CA GLU A 46 13.61 -3.92 4.75
C GLU A 46 14.12 -3.67 3.34
N PHE A 47 13.38 -4.09 2.31
CA PHE A 47 13.73 -3.89 0.90
C PHE A 47 13.66 -2.40 0.55
N ARG A 48 12.65 -1.67 1.02
CA ARG A 48 12.54 -0.23 0.84
C ARG A 48 13.68 0.52 1.55
N LYS A 49 14.03 0.15 2.78
CA LYS A 49 15.19 0.73 3.48
C LYS A 49 16.50 0.41 2.75
N GLY A 50 16.69 -0.83 2.31
CA GLY A 50 17.87 -1.24 1.54
C GLY A 50 17.98 -0.54 0.19
N LEU A 51 16.85 -0.23 -0.47
CA LEU A 51 16.81 0.56 -1.71
C LEU A 51 17.01 2.07 -1.47
N GLU A 52 16.51 2.60 -0.35
CA GLU A 52 16.76 4.00 0.05
C GLU A 52 18.24 4.21 0.42
N GLU A 53 18.90 3.20 0.96
CA GLU A 53 20.33 3.22 1.31
C GLU A 53 21.25 2.81 0.13
N GLY A 54 20.78 1.94 -0.77
CA GLY A 54 21.48 1.44 -1.95
C GLY A 54 20.73 1.83 -3.21
N GLY A 55 20.95 3.06 -3.67
CA GLY A 55 20.06 3.78 -4.59
C GLY A 55 19.74 3.21 -5.97
N GLU A 56 20.24 2.05 -6.42
CA GLU A 56 19.88 1.54 -7.75
C GLU A 56 19.76 0.01 -7.79
N ALA A 57 18.68 -0.44 -8.44
CA ALA A 57 18.28 -1.81 -8.71
C ALA A 57 17.58 -2.53 -7.55
N LEU A 58 16.25 -2.62 -7.62
CA LEU A 58 15.59 -3.79 -8.23
C LEU A 58 14.08 -3.62 -8.16
N ASP A 59 13.51 -3.25 -9.31
CA ASP A 59 12.09 -3.32 -9.61
C ASP A 59 11.66 -4.81 -9.71
N PHE A 60 11.32 -5.41 -8.56
CA PHE A 60 10.77 -6.77 -8.50
C PHE A 60 9.26 -6.81 -8.33
N THR A 61 8.59 -5.66 -8.35
CA THR A 61 7.13 -5.59 -8.20
C THR A 61 6.54 -5.18 -9.54
N GLY A 62 5.91 -6.13 -10.23
CA GLY A 62 5.14 -5.90 -11.46
C GLY A 62 3.89 -5.03 -11.27
N GLU A 63 3.98 -3.92 -10.55
CA GLU A 63 3.02 -2.81 -10.58
C GLU A 63 3.79 -1.51 -10.77
N ALA A 64 3.58 -0.92 -11.96
CA ALA A 64 4.13 0.38 -12.35
C ALA A 64 3.90 1.44 -11.26
N PRO A 65 4.91 2.25 -10.89
CA PRO A 65 4.72 3.34 -9.96
C PRO A 65 3.76 4.35 -10.58
N LYS A 66 2.52 4.39 -10.05
CA LYS A 66 1.58 5.48 -10.31
C LYS A 66 2.08 6.71 -9.56
N ASN A 67 3.08 7.35 -10.16
CA ASN A 67 3.59 8.67 -9.83
C ASN A 67 2.45 9.70 -9.85
N ILE A 68 1.72 9.82 -8.73
CA ILE A 68 0.76 10.91 -8.53
C ILE A 68 0.86 11.39 -7.08
N ARG A 69 1.95 12.11 -6.80
CA ARG A 69 1.86 13.29 -5.93
C ARG A 69 2.14 14.49 -6.82
N PRO A 70 1.14 15.28 -7.28
CA PRO A 70 1.45 16.61 -7.74
C PRO A 70 2.04 17.33 -6.54
N VAL A 71 3.34 17.63 -6.59
CA VAL A 71 4.06 18.46 -5.63
C VAL A 71 3.40 19.83 -5.63
N ARG A 72 2.35 19.97 -4.83
CA ARG A 72 1.54 21.18 -4.71
C ARG A 72 2.31 22.17 -3.84
N ARG A 73 3.22 22.88 -4.50
CA ARG A 73 3.69 24.23 -4.18
C ARG A 73 4.24 24.42 -2.77
N VAL A 74 5.53 24.11 -2.63
CA VAL A 74 6.45 24.89 -1.76
C VAL A 74 6.64 26.28 -2.39
N ARG A 75 5.58 27.09 -2.45
CA ARG A 75 5.62 28.47 -2.97
C ARG A 75 4.64 29.38 -2.24
N ARG A 76 4.72 29.39 -0.91
CA ARG A 76 4.09 30.42 -0.06
C ARG A 76 5.02 31.01 1.02
N ASN A 77 6.26 30.53 1.13
CA ASN A 77 7.23 31.10 2.08
C ASN A 77 8.15 32.19 1.47
N VAL A 78 7.92 32.60 0.21
CA VAL A 78 8.69 33.68 -0.44
C VAL A 78 7.95 35.02 -0.39
N GLU A 79 6.71 35.08 0.09
CA GLU A 79 5.90 36.32 0.07
C GLU A 79 5.73 36.98 1.46
N ASN A 80 6.29 36.41 2.53
CA ASN A 80 6.09 36.94 3.90
C ASN A 80 7.41 37.17 4.67
N GLY A 81 8.50 37.43 3.95
CA GLY A 81 9.83 37.70 4.51
C GLY A 81 10.45 39.01 4.03
N GLY A 82 9.62 40.01 3.72
CA GLY A 82 10.07 41.25 3.06
C GLY A 82 9.53 42.52 3.70
N ASN A 83 9.41 42.60 5.04
CA ASN A 83 8.93 43.85 5.66
C ASN A 83 9.56 44.27 7.00
N ASP A 84 10.58 43.58 7.51
CA ASP A 84 11.09 43.86 8.86
C ASP A 84 12.61 44.10 8.87
N SER A 85 13.10 45.11 8.16
CA SER A 85 14.44 45.68 8.42
C SER A 85 14.58 47.06 7.77
N VAL A 86 15.14 48.00 8.54
CA VAL A 86 15.63 49.33 8.13
C VAL A 86 14.60 50.46 8.14
N ASN A 87 14.13 50.81 9.34
CA ASN A 87 13.95 52.23 9.67
C ASN A 87 14.37 52.45 11.12
N GLY A 88 15.60 52.93 11.29
CA GLY A 88 16.21 53.15 12.58
C GLY A 88 17.60 53.71 12.38
N ASP A 89 17.67 54.91 11.82
CA ASP A 89 18.84 55.80 11.87
C ASP A 89 18.33 57.22 11.60
N GLY A 90 18.29 58.03 12.65
CA GLY A 90 17.75 59.39 12.59
C GLY A 90 17.89 60.13 13.92
N GLU A 91 19.08 60.11 14.51
CA GLU A 91 19.58 61.16 15.41
C GLU A 91 20.99 61.58 14.94
#